data_AF-A0A7S5GIT2-F1
#
_entry.id   AF-A0A7S5GIT2-F1
#
_cell.length_a   1.000
_cell.length_b   1.000
_cell.length_c   1.000
_cell.angle_alpha   90.00
_cell.angle_beta   90.00
_cell.angle_gamma   90.00
#
_symmetry.space_group_name_H-M   'P 1'
#
loop_
_entity.id
_entity.type
_entity.pdbx_description
1 polymer ?
#
loop_
_entity_poly.entity_id
_entity_poly.type
_entity_poly.pdbx_seq_one_letter_code
_entity_poly.pdbx_strand_id
1 'polypeptide(L)' 'MKLAGALLILGAALFLLTSRGDCDICPAIKEDVHLFFYRTSEEYVEYVKQYKDDPEILENTEKNQEMCP' A
#
# COMPACT_ATOMS: atom_id res chain seq x y z
N MET A 1 28.08 -32.06 -13.63
CA MET A 1 26.62 -31.90 -13.37
C MET A 1 26.30 -31.49 -11.92
N LYS A 2 26.87 -32.13 -10.88
CA LYS A 2 26.56 -31.80 -9.47
C LYS A 2 26.96 -30.39 -9.00
N LEU A 3 28.12 -29.89 -9.45
CA LEU A 3 28.63 -28.56 -9.05
C LEU A 3 27.79 -27.40 -9.62
N ALA A 4 27.37 -27.50 -10.88
CA ALA A 4 26.56 -26.47 -11.52
C ALA A 4 25.18 -26.33 -10.83
N GLY A 5 24.56 -27.45 -10.45
CA GLY A 5 23.30 -27.44 -9.69
C GLY A 5 23.47 -26.81 -8.29
N ALA A 6 24.55 -27.15 -7.58
CA ALA A 6 24.84 -26.56 -6.27
C ALA A 6 25.06 -25.05 -6.34
N LEU A 7 25.76 -24.56 -7.38
CA LEU A 7 25.97 -23.14 -7.63
C LEU A 7 24.67 -22.39 -7.91
N LEU A 8 23.75 -22.98 -8.67
CA LEU A 8 22.44 -22.38 -8.95
C LEU A 8 21.58 -22.26 -7.67
N ILE A 9 21.58 -23.30 -6.83
CA ILE A 9 20.85 -23.27 -5.56
C ILE A 9 21.42 -22.22 -4.63
N LEU A 10 22.76 -22.13 -4.54
CA LEU A 10 23.42 -21.11 -3.72
C LEU A 10 23.13 -19.69 -4.21
N GLY A 11 23.12 -19.48 -5.53
CA GLY A 11 22.77 -18.20 -6.15
C GLY A 11 21.32 -17.79 -5.90
N ALA A 12 20.37 -18.71 -6.01
CA ALA A 12 18.96 -18.45 -5.71
C ALA A 12 18.75 -18.12 -4.21
N ALA A 13 19.39 -18.86 -3.31
CA ALA A 13 19.32 -18.60 -1.88
C ALA A 13 19.88 -17.21 -1.52
N LEU A 14 21.03 -16.83 -2.09
CA LEU A 14 21.61 -15.50 -1.89
C LEU A 14 20.72 -14.39 -2.45
N PHE A 15 20.09 -14.60 -3.61
CA PHE A 15 19.14 -13.64 -4.18
C PHE A 15 17.92 -13.44 -3.27
N LEU A 16 17.36 -14.52 -2.72
CA LEU A 16 16.24 -14.42 -1.77
C LEU A 16 16.63 -13.76 -0.45
N LEU A 17 17.84 -14.01 0.06
CA LEU A 17 18.34 -13.42 1.30
C LEU A 17 18.69 -11.93 1.16
N THR A 18 19.10 -11.50 -0.03
CA THR A 18 19.46 -10.09 -0.32
C THR A 18 18.32 -9.30 -0.92
N SER A 19 17.31 -9.97 -1.48
CA SER A 19 16.02 -9.40 -1.84
C SER A 19 15.27 -9.05 -0.54
N ARG A 20 15.68 -7.95 0.07
CA ARG A 20 14.85 -7.25 1.04
C ARG A 20 13.58 -6.88 0.27
N GLY A 21 12.50 -7.64 0.50
CA GLY A 21 11.19 -7.23 0.05
C GLY A 21 10.95 -5.81 0.55
N ASP A 22 10.29 -4.99 -0.26
CA ASP A 22 9.93 -3.64 0.17
C ASP A 22 8.92 -3.78 1.32
N CYS A 23 9.43 -3.76 2.56
CA CYS A 23 8.64 -3.89 3.78
C CYS A 23 8.06 -2.54 4.22
N ASP A 24 8.21 -1.51 3.39
CA ASP A 24 7.59 -0.22 3.60
C ASP A 24 6.07 -0.34 3.46
N ILE A 25 5.37 0.60 4.10
CA ILE A 25 3.92 0.72 3.94
C ILE A 25 3.58 0.88 2.46
N CYS A 26 2.55 0.18 1.99
CA CYS A 26 2.09 0.30 0.61
C CYS A 26 1.92 1.79 0.27
N PRO A 27 2.52 2.29 -0.82
CA PRO A 27 2.44 3.71 -1.17
C PRO A 27 1.00 4.23 -1.24
N ALA A 28 0.06 3.42 -1.70
CA ALA A 28 -1.36 3.77 -1.73
C ALA A 28 -1.96 3.96 -0.33
N ILE A 29 -1.56 3.15 0.65
CA ILE A 29 -2.00 3.31 2.05
C ILE A 29 -1.34 4.54 2.69
N LYS A 30 -0.07 4.81 2.35
CA LYS A 30 0.62 6.02 2.81
C LYS A 30 -0.06 7.29 2.31
N GLU A 31 -0.44 7.30 1.03
CA GLU A 31 -1.16 8.41 0.42
C GLU A 31 -2.57 8.55 0.99
N ASP A 32 -3.29 7.44 1.17
CA ASP A 32 -4.62 7.41 1.81
C ASP A 32 -4.61 8.10 3.19
N VAL A 33 -3.68 7.71 4.07
CA VAL A 33 -3.51 8.31 5.39
C VAL A 33 -3.11 9.79 5.29
N HIS A 34 -2.26 10.16 4.33
CA HIS A 34 -1.86 11.55 4.14
C HIS A 34 -3.04 12.43 3.69
N LEU A 35 -3.86 11.94 2.74
CA LEU A 35 -5.04 12.66 2.27
C LEU A 35 -6.08 12.80 3.38
N PHE A 36 -6.29 11.75 4.18
CA PHE A 36 -7.21 11.78 5.33
C PHE A 36 -6.89 12.93 6.31
N PHE A 37 -5.61 13.13 6.67
CA PHE A 37 -5.24 14.12 7.69
C PHE A 37 -5.01 15.53 7.15
N TYR A 38 -4.59 15.70 5.90
CA TYR A 38 -4.04 16.98 5.42
C TYR A 38 -4.81 17.61 4.25
N ARG A 39 -5.79 16.91 3.68
CA ARG A 39 -6.60 17.41 2.57
C ARG A 39 -8.04 17.69 2.98
N THR A 40 -8.79 18.30 2.06
CA THR A 40 -10.22 18.50 2.27
C THR A 40 -10.97 17.17 2.20
N SER A 41 -12.16 17.12 2.79
CA SER A 41 -13.03 15.95 2.71
C SER A 41 -13.37 15.58 1.27
N GLU A 42 -13.64 16.59 0.43
CA GLU A 42 -13.93 16.40 -1.00
C GLU A 42 -12.75 15.72 -1.73
N GLU A 43 -11.52 16.21 -1.52
CA GLU A 43 -10.32 15.64 -2.14
C GLU A 43 -10.05 14.19 -1.69
N TYR A 44 -10.29 13.88 -0.42
CA TYR A 44 -10.12 12.53 0.10
C TYR A 44 -11.20 11.56 -0.39
N VAL A 45 -12.46 11.98 -0.39
CA VAL A 45 -13.59 11.17 -0.90
C VAL A 45 -13.40 10.87 -2.40
N GLU A 46 -12.95 11.85 -3.19
CA GLU A 46 -12.66 11.64 -4.62
C GLU A 46 -11.52 10.62 -4.82
N TYR A 47 -10.51 10.63 -3.95
CA TYR A 47 -9.45 9.62 -3.96
C TYR A 47 -9.98 8.22 -3.60
N VAL A 48 -10.73 8.06 -2.50
CA VAL A 48 -11.28 6.77 -2.07
C VAL A 48 -12.21 6.16 -3.13
N LYS A 49 -12.96 7.00 -3.84
CA LYS A 49 -13.84 6.59 -4.95
C LYS A 49 -13.09 5.84 -6.07
N GLN A 50 -11.81 6.13 -6.29
CA GLN A 50 -10.98 5.43 -7.28
C GLN A 50 -10.78 3.95 -6.94
N TYR A 51 -10.83 3.59 -5.66
CA TYR A 51 -10.68 2.22 -5.17
C TYR A 51 -12.04 1.56 -4.91
N LYS A 52 -13.00 2.32 -4.38
CA LYS A 52 -14.33 1.80 -4.06
C LYS A 52 -15.40 2.88 -4.19
N ASP A 53 -16.12 2.84 -5.31
CA ASP A 53 -17.29 3.68 -5.58
C ASP A 53 -18.56 3.05 -5.00
N ASP A 54 -18.64 3.00 -3.68
CA ASP A 54 -19.80 2.54 -2.93
C ASP A 54 -20.35 3.71 -2.09
N PRO A 55 -21.63 4.09 -2.27
CA PRO A 55 -22.16 5.31 -1.67
C PRO A 55 -22.17 5.28 -0.14
N GLU A 56 -22.39 4.12 0.49
CA GLU A 56 -22.35 3.98 1.95
C GLU A 56 -20.93 4.17 2.47
N ILE A 57 -19.94 3.67 1.74
CA ILE A 57 -18.52 3.85 2.09
C ILE A 57 -18.08 5.29 1.88
N LEU A 58 -18.49 5.96 0.81
CA LEU A 58 -18.11 7.35 0.56
C LEU A 58 -18.75 8.30 1.59
N GLU A 59 -20.01 8.09 1.96
CA GLU A 59 -20.66 8.85 3.03
C GLU A 59 -19.97 8.65 4.39
N ASN A 60 -19.57 7.41 4.71
CA ASN A 60 -18.86 7.13 5.95
C ASN A 60 -17.42 7.70 5.94
N THR A 61 -16.76 7.69 4.79
CA THR A 61 -15.42 8.26 4.58
C THR A 61 -15.41 9.75 4.94
N GLU A 62 -16.36 10.52 4.38
CA GLU A 62 -16.53 11.94 4.67
C GLU A 62 -16.77 12.19 6.16
N LYS A 63 -17.73 11.49 6.77
CA LYS A 63 -18.06 11.63 8.19
C LYS A 63 -16.88 11.32 9.12
N ASN A 64 -16.10 10.29 8.81
CA ASN A 64 -14.97 9.89 9.64
C ASN A 64 -13.82 10.90 9.60
N GLN A 65 -13.59 11.54 8.46
CA GLN A 65 -12.57 12.58 8.34
C GLN A 65 -12.98 13.84 9.11
N GLU A 66 -14.25 14.24 9.03
CA GLU A 66 -14.76 15.40 9.78
C GLU A 66 -14.71 15.19 11.31
N MET A 67 -14.83 13.93 11.77
CA MET A 67 -14.84 13.59 13.19
C MET A 67 -13.43 13.53 13.82
N CYS A 68 -12.40 13.29 13.02
CA CYS A 68 -10.99 13.19 13.45
C CYS A 68 -10.21 14.41 12.94
N PRO A 69 -10.13 15.52 13.71
CA PRO A 69 -9.39 16.71 13.29
C PRO A 69 -7.87 16.50 13.30
#